data_AF-A0A382X055-F1
#
_entry.id   AF-A0A382X055-F1
#
_cell.length_a   1.000
_cell.length_b   1.000
_cell.length_c   1.000
_cell.angle_alpha   90.00
_cell.angle_beta   90.00
_cell.angle_gamma   90.00
#
_symmetry.space_group_name_H-M   'P 1'
#
loop_
_entity.id
_entity.type
_entity.pdbx_description
1 polymer ?
#
loop_
_entity_poly.entity_id
_entity_poly.type
_entity_poly.pdbx_seq_one_letter_code
_entity_poly.pdbx_strand_id
1 'polypeptide(L)'
;MMNQHYICRGKKPYQQYQFRCIIPKDLEHIFSTREFRVSLRSSLYSHSKIISTNLHNISQHLFREVREGKMKNITLEDVKNILRIEVRKSLLHIHHYELGTNVFSKDKLNESMLRVDKEEEKLRDKLENDYKGTIELIEREVDKILITQDLEPDKKNVEYKKLVRRWIELKLMRQDWKRDLLNESDKNDEDF
;
A
#
# COMPACT_ATOMS: atom_id res chain seq x y z
N MET A 1 -20.63 -12.63 -37.97
CA MET A 1 -20.86 -12.21 -36.57
C MET A 1 -19.84 -12.93 -35.70
N MET A 2 -18.97 -12.21 -34.97
CA MET A 2 -18.04 -12.85 -34.04
C MET A 2 -18.84 -13.60 -32.96
N ASN A 3 -18.58 -14.91 -32.82
CA ASN A 3 -19.15 -15.73 -31.77
C ASN A 3 -18.69 -15.16 -30.42
N GLN A 4 -19.60 -14.53 -29.67
CA GLN A 4 -19.31 -14.13 -28.30
C GLN A 4 -19.17 -15.40 -27.46
N HIS A 5 -17.94 -15.73 -27.06
CA HIS A 5 -17.57 -16.98 -26.40
C HIS A 5 -18.24 -17.21 -25.02
N TYR A 6 -18.95 -16.21 -24.50
CA TYR A 6 -19.54 -16.19 -23.16
C TYR A 6 -21.06 -16.35 -23.11
N ILE A 7 -21.74 -16.60 -24.24
CA ILE A 7 -23.17 -16.93 -24.30
C ILE A 7 -23.39 -18.28 -25.00
N CYS A 8 -24.21 -19.15 -24.42
CA CYS A 8 -24.47 -20.51 -24.91
C CYS A 8 -25.97 -20.83 -24.82
N ARG A 9 -26.48 -21.74 -25.66
CA ARG A 9 -27.85 -22.28 -25.52
C ARG A 9 -27.85 -23.60 -24.75
N GLY A 10 -28.82 -23.78 -23.86
CA GLY A 10 -29.05 -25.07 -23.18
C GLY A 10 -29.57 -26.16 -24.13
N LYS A 11 -29.37 -27.43 -23.78
CA LYS A 11 -29.78 -28.62 -24.57
C LYS A 11 -31.22 -29.11 -24.31
N LYS A 12 -31.98 -28.44 -23.44
CA LYS A 12 -33.36 -28.82 -23.05
C LYS A 12 -34.41 -28.20 -24.00
N PRO A 13 -35.63 -28.77 -24.07
CA PRO A 13 -36.68 -28.34 -25.02
C PRO A 13 -37.03 -26.84 -24.91
N TYR A 14 -36.87 -26.25 -23.74
CA TYR A 14 -36.97 -24.80 -23.54
C TYR A 14 -35.58 -24.17 -23.67
N GLN A 15 -35.28 -23.62 -24.85
CA GLN A 15 -33.97 -23.04 -25.20
C GLN A 15 -33.68 -21.76 -24.41
N GLN A 16 -33.26 -21.92 -23.15
CA GLN A 16 -32.75 -20.82 -22.33
C GLN A 16 -31.27 -20.57 -22.65
N TYR A 17 -30.89 -19.29 -22.69
CA TYR A 17 -29.50 -18.89 -22.77
C TYR A 17 -28.80 -19.05 -21.42
N GLN A 18 -27.52 -19.37 -21.49
CA GLN A 18 -26.62 -19.51 -20.37
C GLN A 18 -25.42 -18.60 -20.59
N PHE A 19 -24.97 -17.95 -19.52
CA PHE A 19 -23.66 -17.34 -19.47
C PHE A 19 -22.61 -18.43 -19.23
N ARG A 20 -21.53 -18.40 -20.00
CA ARG A 20 -20.38 -19.30 -19.84
C ARG A 20 -19.16 -18.45 -19.48
N CYS A 21 -18.57 -18.72 -18.33
CA CYS A 21 -17.33 -18.10 -17.91
C CYS A 21 -16.21 -19.13 -17.94
N ILE A 22 -15.16 -18.85 -18.70
CA ILE A 22 -13.93 -19.66 -18.74
C ILE A 22 -12.96 -19.02 -17.75
N ILE A 23 -12.42 -19.83 -16.84
CA ILE A 23 -11.39 -19.37 -15.92
C ILE A 23 -10.08 -19.18 -16.71
N PRO A 24 -9.38 -18.04 -16.54
CA PRO A 24 -8.07 -17.84 -17.15
C PRO A 24 -7.07 -18.92 -16.73
N LYS A 25 -6.21 -19.38 -17.65
CA LYS A 25 -5.27 -20.49 -17.42
C LYS A 25 -4.37 -20.25 -16.20
N ASP A 26 -3.94 -19.01 -16.02
CA ASP A 26 -3.12 -18.57 -14.90
C ASP A 26 -3.83 -18.68 -13.55
N LEU A 27 -5.17 -18.66 -13.53
CA LEU A 27 -6.00 -18.79 -12.33
C LEU A 27 -6.55 -20.20 -12.11
N GLU A 28 -6.28 -21.17 -12.99
CA GLU A 28 -6.79 -22.55 -12.87
C GLU A 28 -6.37 -23.23 -11.56
N HIS A 29 -5.23 -22.84 -10.97
CA HIS A 29 -4.77 -23.40 -9.70
C HIS A 29 -5.53 -22.83 -8.47
N ILE A 30 -6.17 -21.67 -8.62
CA ILE A 30 -6.93 -21.00 -7.55
C ILE A 30 -8.39 -21.46 -7.53
N PHE A 31 -8.96 -21.74 -8.71
CA PHE A 31 -10.35 -22.15 -8.86
C PHE A 31 -10.48 -23.67 -9.08
N SER A 32 -11.41 -24.34 -8.40
CA SER A 32 -11.61 -25.79 -8.51
C SER A 32 -12.18 -26.27 -9.86
N THR A 33 -12.49 -25.37 -10.79
CA THR A 33 -13.14 -25.66 -12.07
C THR A 33 -12.57 -24.79 -13.19
N ARG A 34 -12.47 -25.32 -14.41
CA ARG A 34 -11.99 -24.57 -15.59
C ARG A 34 -13.03 -23.65 -16.22
N GLU A 35 -14.31 -23.93 -16.01
CA GLU A 35 -15.40 -23.08 -16.45
C GLU A 35 -16.61 -23.28 -15.54
N PHE A 36 -17.48 -22.27 -15.51
CA PHE A 36 -18.81 -22.39 -14.91
C PHE A 36 -19.87 -21.81 -15.84
N ARG A 37 -21.11 -22.26 -15.65
CA ARG A 37 -22.26 -21.83 -16.46
C ARG A 37 -23.42 -21.42 -15.58
N VAL A 38 -24.05 -20.31 -15.93
CA VAL A 38 -25.19 -19.76 -15.19
C VAL A 38 -26.37 -19.60 -16.13
N SER A 39 -27.54 -20.13 -15.76
CA SER A 39 -28.76 -19.91 -16.54
C SER A 39 -29.19 -18.45 -16.43
N LEU A 40 -29.46 -17.82 -17.58
CA LEU A 40 -29.98 -16.45 -17.65
C LEU A 40 -31.51 -16.43 -17.53
N ARG A 41 -32.15 -17.60 -17.43
CA ARG A 41 -33.62 -17.77 -17.35
C ARG A 41 -34.39 -17.03 -18.45
N SER A 42 -33.75 -16.81 -19.59
CA SER A 42 -34.31 -16.08 -20.73
C SER A 42 -34.04 -16.83 -22.02
N SER A 43 -35.06 -16.93 -22.88
CA SER A 43 -34.95 -17.42 -24.25
C SER A 43 -34.72 -16.29 -25.26
N LEU A 44 -34.79 -15.03 -24.83
CA LEU A 44 -34.58 -13.86 -25.68
C LEU A 44 -33.09 -13.57 -25.82
N TYR A 45 -32.57 -13.61 -27.04
CA TYR A 45 -31.14 -13.40 -27.31
C TYR A 45 -30.68 -12.00 -26.96
N SER A 46 -31.44 -10.96 -27.30
CA SER A 46 -31.09 -9.56 -27.03
C SER A 46 -30.91 -9.30 -25.54
N HIS A 47 -31.86 -9.75 -24.72
CA HIS A 47 -31.81 -9.63 -23.27
C HIS A 47 -30.64 -10.44 -22.68
N SER A 48 -30.52 -11.69 -23.11
CA SER A 48 -29.46 -12.59 -22.67
C SER A 48 -28.07 -12.05 -23.02
N LYS A 49 -27.92 -11.41 -24.18
CA LYS A 49 -26.66 -10.79 -24.62
C LYS A 49 -26.24 -9.64 -23.70
N ILE A 50 -27.18 -8.79 -23.30
CA ILE A 50 -26.90 -7.68 -22.37
C ILE A 50 -26.44 -8.23 -21.02
N ILE A 51 -27.20 -9.17 -20.44
CA ILE A 51 -26.86 -9.77 -19.15
C ILE A 51 -25.51 -10.51 -19.22
N SER A 52 -25.29 -11.32 -20.25
CA SER A 52 -24.02 -12.03 -20.46
C SER A 52 -22.82 -11.09 -20.58
N THR A 53 -22.99 -9.93 -21.22
CA THR A 53 -21.92 -8.94 -21.36
C THR A 53 -21.57 -8.33 -20.00
N ASN A 54 -22.58 -8.01 -19.19
CA ASN A 54 -22.37 -7.49 -17.83
C ASN A 54 -21.70 -8.53 -16.93
N LEU A 55 -22.17 -9.78 -16.95
CA LEU A 55 -21.56 -10.88 -16.19
C LEU A 55 -20.12 -11.14 -16.64
N HIS A 56 -19.83 -11.06 -17.94
CA HIS A 56 -18.47 -11.18 -18.44
C HIS A 56 -17.54 -10.11 -17.86
N ASN A 57 -17.97 -8.84 -17.87
CA ASN A 57 -17.19 -7.73 -17.33
C ASN A 57 -16.94 -7.89 -15.83
N ILE A 58 -17.94 -8.32 -15.06
CA ILE A 58 -17.81 -8.61 -13.63
C ILE A 58 -16.80 -9.74 -13.41
N SER A 59 -16.90 -10.84 -14.16
CA SER A 59 -15.93 -11.95 -14.10
C SER A 59 -14.51 -11.48 -14.40
N GLN A 60 -14.30 -10.66 -15.45
CA GLN A 60 -12.97 -10.13 -15.77
C GLN A 60 -12.42 -9.25 -14.65
N HIS A 61 -13.27 -8.45 -14.00
CA HIS A 61 -12.87 -7.64 -12.87
C HIS A 61 -12.44 -8.50 -11.68
N LEU A 62 -13.23 -9.51 -11.30
CA LEU A 62 -12.89 -10.45 -10.23
C LEU A 62 -11.58 -11.19 -10.52
N PHE A 63 -11.32 -11.58 -11.76
CA PHE A 63 -10.06 -12.22 -12.13
C PHE A 63 -8.86 -11.27 -12.02
N ARG A 64 -9.03 -9.96 -12.23
CA ARG A 64 -7.96 -8.98 -11.95
C ARG A 64 -7.70 -8.88 -10.46
N GLU A 65 -8.75 -8.77 -9.65
CA GLU A 65 -8.62 -8.71 -8.18
C GLU A 65 -7.95 -9.98 -7.61
N VAL A 66 -8.26 -11.16 -8.16
CA VAL A 66 -7.62 -12.40 -7.74
C VAL A 66 -6.15 -12.47 -8.17
N ARG A 67 -5.79 -11.94 -9.35
CA ARG A 67 -4.38 -11.86 -9.81
C ARG A 67 -3.55 -10.88 -9.00
N GLU A 68 -4.17 -9.75 -8.66
CA GLU A 68 -3.58 -8.72 -7.81
C GLU A 68 -3.54 -9.16 -6.33
N GLY A 69 -4.25 -10.25 -5.99
CA GLY A 69 -4.41 -10.74 -4.63
C GLY A 69 -5.42 -9.89 -3.85
N LYS A 70 -6.18 -10.51 -2.93
CA LYS A 70 -6.70 -9.73 -1.80
C LYS A 70 -5.50 -9.45 -0.90
N MET A 71 -4.93 -8.26 -1.04
CA MET A 71 -3.88 -7.79 -0.15
C MET A 71 -4.34 -7.96 1.30
N LYS A 72 -3.44 -8.42 2.17
CA LYS A 72 -3.84 -8.70 3.55
C LYS A 72 -4.04 -7.38 4.29
N ASN A 73 -5.02 -7.36 5.19
CA ASN A 73 -5.12 -6.28 6.15
C ASN A 73 -3.87 -6.24 7.02
N ILE A 74 -3.36 -5.04 7.26
CA ILE A 74 -2.24 -4.80 8.17
C ILE A 74 -2.56 -5.28 9.59
N THR A 75 -1.61 -6.00 10.19
CA THR A 75 -1.66 -6.45 11.59
C THR A 75 -0.69 -5.67 12.47
N LEU A 76 -0.81 -5.79 13.79
CA LEU A 76 0.13 -5.19 14.74
C LEU A 76 1.58 -5.68 14.51
N GLU A 77 1.76 -6.93 14.10
CA GLU A 77 3.10 -7.48 13.84
C GLU A 77 3.72 -6.86 12.60
N ASP A 78 2.91 -6.59 11.56
CA ASP A 78 3.35 -5.88 10.37
C ASP A 78 3.77 -4.44 10.72
N VAL A 79 3.00 -3.74 11.55
CA VAL A 79 3.35 -2.40 12.05
C VAL A 79 4.72 -2.41 12.73
N LYS A 80 4.96 -3.37 13.64
CA LYS A 80 6.25 -3.50 14.33
C LYS A 80 7.40 -3.76 13.36
N ASN A 81 7.21 -4.67 12.40
CA ASN A 81 8.24 -5.01 11.43
C ASN A 81 8.57 -3.84 10.51
N ILE A 82 7.55 -3.13 10.02
CA ILE A 82 7.71 -1.91 9.21
C ILE A 82 8.50 -0.85 9.98
N LEU A 83 8.09 -0.55 11.22
CA LEU A 83 8.76 0.45 12.05
C LEU A 83 10.20 0.02 12.39
N ARG A 84 10.46 -1.25 12.70
CA ARG A 84 11.81 -1.77 12.98
C ARG A 84 12.74 -1.58 11.78
N ILE A 85 12.25 -1.83 10.56
CA ILE A 85 13.02 -1.61 9.34
C ILE A 85 13.32 -0.12 9.17
N GLU A 86 12.33 0.75 9.39
CA GLU A 86 12.51 2.20 9.22
C GLU A 86 13.43 2.81 10.30
N VAL A 87 13.38 2.32 11.54
CA VAL A 87 14.33 2.71 12.59
C VAL A 87 15.76 2.39 12.16
N ARG A 88 16.03 1.16 11.69
CA ARG A 88 17.37 0.79 11.19
C ARG A 88 17.85 1.66 10.03
N LYS A 89 16.96 2.00 9.09
CA LYS A 89 17.28 2.94 8.00
C LYS A 89 17.57 4.35 8.53
N SER A 90 16.85 4.77 9.56
CA SER A 90 17.05 6.07 10.21
C SER A 90 18.40 6.14 10.89
N LEU A 91 18.78 5.11 11.66
CA LEU A 91 20.09 5.01 12.31
C LEU A 91 21.23 5.08 11.29
N LEU A 92 21.13 4.30 10.20
CA LEU A 92 22.13 4.37 9.13
C LEU A 92 22.23 5.77 8.51
N HIS A 93 21.08 6.43 8.31
CA HIS A 93 21.04 7.78 7.75
C HIS A 93 21.66 8.82 8.68
N ILE A 94 21.41 8.77 9.99
CA ILE A 94 21.99 9.75 10.93
C ILE A 94 23.51 9.58 11.04
N HIS A 95 24.03 8.34 11.06
CA HIS A 95 25.47 8.07 11.03
C HIS A 95 26.11 8.61 9.75
N HIS A 96 25.48 8.38 8.60
CA HIS A 96 25.97 8.96 7.34
C HIS A 96 25.96 10.49 7.37
N TYR A 97 24.97 11.10 8.03
CA TYR A 97 24.87 12.55 8.17
C TYR A 97 25.95 13.13 9.07
N GLU A 98 26.24 12.48 10.19
CA GLU A 98 27.29 12.85 11.15
C GLU A 98 28.68 12.70 10.54
N LEU A 99 29.01 11.53 9.96
CA LEU A 99 30.27 11.30 9.26
C LEU A 99 30.50 12.25 8.07
N GLY A 100 29.42 12.73 7.45
CA GLY A 100 29.48 13.74 6.38
C GLY A 100 29.64 15.18 6.88
N THR A 101 29.47 15.42 8.18
CA THR A 101 29.57 16.75 8.81
C THR A 101 30.96 16.96 9.38
N ASN A 102 31.59 18.11 9.10
CA ASN A 102 32.87 18.46 9.73
C ASN A 102 32.67 18.93 11.17
N VAL A 103 32.60 17.98 12.11
CA VAL A 103 32.39 18.24 13.55
C VAL A 103 33.52 19.05 14.20
N PHE A 104 34.73 19.09 13.61
CA PHE A 104 35.86 19.85 14.14
C PHE A 104 35.79 21.36 13.81
N SER A 105 34.92 21.76 12.89
CA SER A 105 34.69 23.16 12.54
C SER A 105 33.39 23.65 13.17
N LYS A 106 33.50 24.54 14.16
CA LYS A 106 32.34 25.12 14.86
C LYS A 106 31.31 25.72 13.90
N ASP A 107 31.77 26.43 12.87
CA ASP A 107 30.88 27.05 11.88
C ASP A 107 30.11 26.00 11.07
N LYS A 108 30.79 24.95 10.59
CA LYS A 108 30.15 23.86 9.83
C LYS A 108 29.23 23.01 10.69
N LEU A 109 29.61 22.75 11.94
CA LEU A 109 28.78 22.04 12.92
C LEU A 109 27.48 22.81 13.19
N ASN A 110 27.60 24.11 13.50
CA ASN A 110 26.45 24.99 13.72
C ASN A 110 25.56 25.06 12.46
N GLU A 111 26.15 25.13 11.27
CA GLU A 111 25.37 25.11 10.02
C GLU A 111 24.55 23.83 9.87
N SER A 112 25.15 22.66 10.15
CA SER A 112 24.43 21.38 10.14
C SER A 112 23.33 21.34 11.20
N MET A 113 23.58 21.78 12.43
CA MET A 113 22.57 21.85 13.49
C MET A 113 21.38 22.73 13.09
N LEU A 114 21.64 23.94 12.56
CA LEU A 114 20.59 24.84 12.07
C LEU A 114 19.77 24.23 10.93
N ARG A 115 20.37 23.36 10.09
CA ARG A 115 19.63 22.64 9.05
C ARG A 115 18.68 21.61 9.65
N VAL A 116 19.13 20.86 10.66
CA VAL A 116 18.31 19.89 11.40
C VAL A 116 17.12 20.58 12.06
N ASP A 117 17.36 21.69 12.77
CA ASP A 117 16.30 22.44 13.44
C ASP A 117 15.27 22.99 12.44
N LYS A 118 15.74 23.56 11.31
CA LYS A 118 14.86 24.04 10.24
C LYS A 118 14.04 22.93 9.59
N GLU A 119 14.56 21.71 9.48
CA GLU A 119 13.80 20.57 8.97
C GLU A 119 12.69 20.14 9.94
N GLU A 120 13.00 20.10 11.23
CA GLU A 120 12.04 19.76 12.28
C GLU A 120 10.93 20.82 12.37
N GLU A 121 11.30 22.10 12.44
CA GLU A 121 10.36 23.23 12.50
C GLU A 121 9.41 23.22 11.31
N LYS A 122 9.92 23.04 10.08
CA LYS A 122 9.08 22.91 8.88
C LYS A 122 8.07 21.78 8.96
N LEU A 123 8.43 20.65 9.57
CA LEU A 123 7.49 19.54 9.74
C LEU A 123 6.43 19.88 10.80
N ARG A 124 6.84 20.47 11.93
CA ARG A 124 5.92 20.90 13.00
C ARG A 124 4.95 21.98 12.51
N ASP A 125 5.45 23.01 11.83
CA ASP A 125 4.63 24.07 11.25
C ASP A 125 3.59 23.53 10.27
N LYS A 126 3.98 22.55 9.44
CA LYS A 126 3.05 21.89 8.52
C LYS A 126 2.00 21.07 9.26
N LEU A 127 2.38 20.36 10.31
CA LEU A 127 1.44 19.61 11.14
C LEU A 127 0.47 20.53 11.91
N GLU A 128 0.92 21.73 12.31
CA GLU A 128 0.09 22.71 13.01
C GLU A 128 -0.86 23.45 12.05
N ASN A 129 -0.34 23.96 10.93
CA ASN A 129 -1.09 24.83 10.03
C ASN A 129 -1.86 24.07 8.93
N ASP A 130 -1.34 22.94 8.45
CA ASP A 130 -1.96 22.09 7.42
C ASP A 130 -1.87 20.61 7.81
N TYR A 131 -2.50 20.29 8.95
CA TYR A 131 -2.49 18.92 9.48
C TYR A 131 -2.99 17.91 8.44
N LYS A 132 -4.14 18.18 7.81
CA LYS A 132 -4.76 17.23 6.88
C LYS A 132 -3.92 17.01 5.63
N GLY A 133 -3.43 18.07 4.99
CA GLY A 133 -2.58 17.94 3.80
C GLY A 133 -1.27 17.24 4.10
N THR A 134 -0.69 17.50 5.28
CA THR A 134 0.52 16.82 5.75
C THR A 134 0.28 15.34 6.01
N ILE A 135 -0.81 14.97 6.68
CA ILE A 135 -1.20 13.57 6.88
C ILE A 135 -1.40 12.87 5.53
N GLU A 136 -2.10 13.48 4.57
CA GLU A 136 -2.32 12.88 3.24
C GLU A 136 -1.01 12.63 2.46
N LEU A 137 0.02 13.45 2.67
CA LEU A 137 1.36 13.21 2.10
C LEU A 137 2.04 12.00 2.77
N ILE A 138 1.95 11.90 4.09
CA ILE A 138 2.56 10.81 4.86
C ILE A 138 1.82 9.49 4.62
N GLU A 139 0.50 9.51 4.55
CA GLU A 139 -0.33 8.37 4.15
C GLU A 139 0.12 7.82 2.79
N ARG A 140 0.38 8.69 1.80
CA ARG A 140 0.89 8.26 0.49
C ARG A 140 2.28 7.61 0.56
N GLU A 141 3.13 8.01 1.50
CA GLU A 141 4.41 7.32 1.73
C GLU A 141 4.19 5.94 2.35
N VAL A 142 3.34 5.85 3.37
CA VAL A 142 3.00 4.59 4.05
C VAL A 142 2.31 3.62 3.09
N ASP A 143 1.37 4.09 2.26
CA ASP A 143 0.66 3.29 1.27
C ASP A 143 1.62 2.57 0.32
N LYS A 144 2.67 3.27 -0.15
CA LYS A 144 3.70 2.65 -1.01
C LYS A 144 4.42 1.52 -0.29
N ILE A 145 4.74 1.68 0.98
CA ILE A 145 5.42 0.66 1.79
C ILE A 145 4.50 -0.56 1.95
N LEU A 146 3.23 -0.34 2.29
CA LEU A 146 2.24 -1.41 2.44
C LEU A 146 2.07 -2.18 1.12
N ILE A 147 1.97 -1.47 -0.01
CA ILE A 147 1.87 -2.09 -1.33
C ILE A 147 3.10 -2.94 -1.65
N THR A 148 4.31 -2.47 -1.34
CA THR A 148 5.53 -3.28 -1.55
C THR A 148 5.61 -4.53 -0.67
N GLN A 149 4.82 -4.59 0.40
CA GLN A 149 4.73 -5.73 1.33
C GLN A 149 3.46 -6.57 1.13
N ASP A 150 2.69 -6.32 0.05
CA ASP A 150 1.44 -7.03 -0.24
C ASP A 150 0.35 -6.84 0.85
N LEU A 151 0.35 -5.65 1.48
CA LEU A 151 -0.61 -5.23 2.50
C LEU A 151 -1.57 -4.15 1.98
N GLU A 152 -2.87 -4.31 2.27
CA GLU A 152 -3.92 -3.40 1.82
C GLU A 152 -3.82 -2.05 2.56
N PRO A 153 -3.67 -0.92 1.84
CA PRO A 153 -3.74 0.40 2.44
C PRO A 153 -5.19 0.77 2.78
N ASP A 154 -5.66 0.40 3.96
CA ASP A 154 -6.98 0.80 4.47
C ASP A 154 -6.87 1.94 5.49
N LYS A 155 -7.21 3.15 5.07
CA LYS A 155 -7.22 4.37 5.92
C LYS A 155 -8.23 4.30 7.07
N LYS A 156 -9.20 3.40 7.02
CA LYS A 156 -10.16 3.18 8.11
C LYS A 156 -9.62 2.22 9.17
N ASN A 157 -8.63 1.40 8.83
CA ASN A 157 -8.00 0.43 9.72
C ASN A 157 -7.26 1.11 10.88
N VAL A 158 -7.37 0.54 12.08
CA VAL A 158 -6.75 1.10 13.30
C VAL A 158 -5.24 0.95 13.30
N GLU A 159 -4.70 -0.19 12.85
CA GLU A 159 -3.26 -0.43 12.77
C GLU A 159 -2.61 0.44 11.69
N TYR A 160 -3.31 0.70 10.57
CA TYR A 160 -2.88 1.69 9.59
C TYR A 160 -2.72 3.08 10.22
N LYS A 161 -3.74 3.56 10.94
CA LYS A 161 -3.69 4.89 11.60
C LYS A 161 -2.57 4.96 12.64
N LYS A 162 -2.35 3.89 13.39
CA LYS A 162 -1.22 3.78 14.33
C LYS A 162 0.11 3.88 13.59
N LEU A 163 0.27 3.18 12.48
CA LEU A 163 1.49 3.24 11.67
C LEU A 163 1.77 4.66 11.18
N VAL A 164 0.79 5.35 10.60
CA VAL A 164 0.94 6.74 10.12
C VAL A 164 1.37 7.67 11.26
N ARG A 165 0.75 7.55 12.44
CA ARG A 165 1.13 8.34 13.61
C ARG A 165 2.57 8.05 14.06
N ARG A 166 2.94 6.78 14.19
CA ARG A 166 4.31 6.37 14.56
C ARG A 166 5.33 6.78 13.51
N TRP A 167 4.94 6.85 12.23
CA TRP A 167 5.78 7.33 11.15
C TRP A 167 6.17 8.80 11.33
N ILE A 168 5.20 9.64 11.75
CA ILE A 168 5.45 11.06 12.07
C ILE A 168 6.37 11.18 13.27
N GLU A 169 6.07 10.44 14.35
CA GLU A 169 6.90 10.42 15.56
C GLU A 169 8.35 10.02 15.22
N LEU A 170 8.54 9.00 14.38
CA LEU A 170 9.87 8.56 13.95
C LEU A 170 10.61 9.61 13.10
N LYS A 171 9.91 10.36 12.24
CA LYS A 171 10.52 11.48 11.49
C LYS A 171 11.02 12.58 12.41
N LEU A 172 10.30 12.87 13.50
CA LEU A 172 10.71 13.84 14.52
C LEU A 172 11.89 13.29 15.35
N MET A 173 11.78 12.07 15.87
CA MET A 173 12.86 11.41 16.63
C MET A 173 14.17 11.34 15.83
N ARG A 174 14.10 11.11 14.51
CA ARG A 174 15.28 11.13 13.65
C ARG A 174 16.04 12.47 13.70
N GLN A 175 15.35 13.60 13.86
CA GLN A 175 16.00 14.90 13.99
C GLN A 175 16.64 15.07 15.38
N ASP A 176 15.98 14.58 16.43
CA ASP A 176 16.56 14.49 17.78
C ASP A 176 17.85 13.67 17.76
N TRP A 177 17.82 12.48 17.17
CA TRP A 177 18.99 11.61 17.06
C TRP A 177 20.15 12.24 16.28
N LYS A 178 19.87 13.02 15.22
CA LYS A 178 20.92 13.77 14.52
C LYS A 178 21.55 14.83 15.44
N ARG A 179 20.76 15.56 16.22
CA ARG A 179 21.30 16.56 17.17
C ARG A 179 22.15 15.89 18.22
N ASP A 180 21.66 14.80 18.77
CA ASP A 180 22.33 14.02 19.80
C ASP A 180 23.68 13.51 19.30
N LEU A 181 23.72 12.89 18.12
CA LEU A 181 24.95 12.35 17.53
C LEU A 181 25.96 13.44 17.18
N LEU A 182 25.49 14.62 16.73
CA LEU A 182 26.37 15.77 16.45
C LEU A 182 26.92 16.45 17.71
N ASN A 183 26.19 16.38 18.84
CA ASN A 183 26.58 16.99 20.11
C ASN A 183 27.40 16.05 21.00
N GLU A 184 27.16 14.74 20.92
CA GLU A 184 27.74 13.71 21.78
C GLU A 184 28.31 12.57 20.93
N SER A 185 29.64 12.56 20.74
CA SER A 185 30.36 11.58 19.91
C SER A 185 30.35 10.15 20.45
N ASP A 186 29.80 9.93 21.64
CA ASP A 186 29.89 8.66 22.37
C ASP A 186 28.57 7.86 22.37
N LYS A 187 27.51 8.38 21.75
CA LYS A 187 26.23 7.67 21.61
C LYS A 187 26.33 6.58 20.55
N ASN A 188 25.82 5.40 20.86
CA ASN A 188 25.79 4.25 19.97
C ASN A 188 24.34 3.85 19.62
N ASP A 189 24.19 2.86 18.73
CA ASP A 189 22.87 2.39 18.28
C ASP A 189 21.95 1.88 19.41
N GLU A 190 22.47 1.49 20.57
CA GLU A 190 21.66 1.06 21.72
C GLU A 190 21.09 2.25 22.53
N ASP A 191 21.61 3.46 22.30
CA ASP A 191 21.10 4.68 22.94
C ASP A 191 19.86 5.26 22.22
N PHE A 192 19.42 4.65 21.11
CA PHE A 192 18.37 5.12 20.20
C PHE A 192 17.28 4.08 19.91
#